data_AF-A0A942BD99-F1
#
_entry.id   AF-A0A942BD99-F1
#
_cell.length_a   1.000
_cell.length_b   1.000
_cell.length_c   1.000
_cell.angle_alpha   90.00
_cell.angle_beta   90.00
_cell.angle_gamma   90.00
#
_symmetry.space_group_name_H-M   'P 1'
#
loop_
_entity.id
_entity.type
_entity.pdbx_description
1 polymer ?
#
loop_
_entity_poly.entity_id
_entity_poly.type
_entity_poly.pdbx_seq_one_letter_code
_entity_poly.pdbx_strand_id
1 'polypeptide(L)'
;MNCTRAKSLLSAYLDRELAGEQMLDVQQHLRECTPCAVEFESLRRVKQMLSQTPVVEPDADLLRRTQEAVFTSKPAKLTKSPAAGLVAMASALAAAVLAVTAAQNTPHSPAAVPALRQVEAKVSPMVVSGSDPLGGYAPVIPASVRRD
;
A
#
# COMPACT_ATOMS: atom_id res chain seq x y z
N MET A 1 17.83 2.47 -12.86
CA MET A 1 17.93 3.72 -12.08
C MET A 1 19.36 4.24 -12.02
N ASN A 2 19.60 5.47 -11.54
CA ASN A 2 20.94 5.99 -11.26
C ASN A 2 21.36 5.76 -9.79
N CYS A 3 22.67 5.86 -9.50
CA CYS A 3 23.22 5.58 -8.18
C CYS A 3 22.72 6.54 -7.09
N THR A 4 22.55 7.83 -7.40
CA THR A 4 22.07 8.81 -6.42
C THR A 4 20.68 8.43 -5.88
N ARG A 5 19.77 8.07 -6.79
CA ARG A 5 18.44 7.60 -6.43
C ARG A 5 18.49 6.26 -5.71
N ALA A 6 19.33 5.32 -6.16
CA ALA A 6 19.51 4.04 -5.49
C ALA A 6 19.91 4.21 -4.02
N LYS A 7 20.95 5.00 -3.76
CA LYS A 7 21.49 5.29 -2.42
C LYS A 7 20.43 5.89 -1.50
N SER A 8 19.64 6.84 -2.00
CA SER A 8 18.54 7.43 -1.20
C SER A 8 17.46 6.42 -0.81
N LEU A 9 17.34 5.30 -1.51
CA LEU A 9 16.32 4.27 -1.29
C LEU A 9 16.84 3.04 -0.53
N LEU A 10 18.16 2.92 -0.28
CA LEU A 10 18.74 1.70 0.30
C LEU A 10 18.23 1.39 1.71
N SER A 11 18.02 2.41 2.56
CA SER A 11 17.47 2.21 3.91
C SER A 11 16.03 1.69 3.84
N ALA A 12 15.16 2.38 3.10
CA ALA A 12 13.78 1.96 2.91
C ALA A 12 13.68 0.57 2.23
N TYR A 13 14.59 0.25 1.32
CA TYR A 13 14.69 -1.09 0.73
C TYR A 13 15.07 -2.15 1.79
N LEU A 14 16.05 -1.86 2.66
CA LEU A 14 16.48 -2.72 3.76
C LEU A 14 15.38 -2.95 4.80
N ASP A 15 14.48 -1.98 4.97
CA ASP A 15 13.33 -2.01 5.88
C ASP A 15 12.04 -2.53 5.23
N ARG A 16 12.08 -2.86 3.93
CA ARG A 16 10.94 -3.34 3.11
C ARG A 16 9.79 -2.33 3.01
N GLU A 17 10.11 -1.05 3.01
CA GLU A 17 9.13 0.05 2.96
C GLU A 17 8.88 0.58 1.53
N LEU A 18 9.59 0.05 0.54
CA LEU A 18 9.43 0.44 -0.86
C LEU A 18 8.23 -0.23 -1.52
N ALA A 19 7.59 0.49 -2.44
CA ALA A 19 6.59 -0.10 -3.33
C ALA A 19 7.23 -1.19 -4.21
N GLY A 20 6.44 -2.18 -4.66
CA GLY A 20 6.97 -3.34 -5.40
C GLY A 20 7.78 -2.98 -6.65
N GLU A 21 7.36 -1.97 -7.41
CA GLU A 21 8.11 -1.45 -8.56
C GLU A 21 9.48 -0.88 -8.16
N GLN A 22 9.53 -0.11 -7.07
CA GLN A 22 10.76 0.49 -6.56
C GLN A 22 11.70 -0.56 -5.97
N MET A 23 11.17 -1.59 -5.30
CA MET A 23 11.96 -2.74 -4.85
C MET A 23 12.65 -3.43 -6.02
N LEU A 24 11.92 -3.71 -7.11
CA LEU A 24 12.47 -4.36 -8.29
C LEU A 24 13.57 -3.52 -8.93
N ASP A 25 13.34 -2.22 -9.06
CA ASP A 25 14.33 -1.30 -9.60
C ASP A 25 15.61 -1.31 -8.74
N VAL A 26 15.50 -1.19 -7.41
CA VAL A 26 16.66 -1.16 -6.50
C VAL A 26 17.39 -2.50 -6.57
N GLN A 27 16.65 -3.61 -6.58
CA GLN A 27 17.22 -4.94 -6.67
C GLN A 27 18.01 -5.15 -7.98
N GLN A 28 17.46 -4.69 -9.12
CA GLN A 28 18.18 -4.74 -10.40
C GLN A 28 19.47 -3.91 -10.32
N HIS A 29 19.39 -2.71 -9.78
CA HIS A 29 20.55 -1.83 -9.66
C HIS A 29 21.65 -2.42 -8.77
N LEU A 30 21.30 -3.07 -7.65
CA LEU A 30 22.26 -3.72 -6.78
C LEU A 30 22.97 -4.91 -7.45
N ARG A 31 22.33 -5.59 -8.40
CA ARG A 31 22.97 -6.64 -9.22
C ARG A 31 24.01 -6.08 -10.19
N GLU A 32 23.78 -4.88 -10.70
CA GLU A 32 24.59 -4.28 -11.76
C GLU A 32 25.64 -3.29 -11.24
N CYS A 33 25.46 -2.75 -10.04
CA CYS A 33 26.28 -1.68 -9.49
C CYS A 33 26.99 -2.10 -8.20
N THR A 34 28.24 -2.54 -8.31
CA THR A 34 29.09 -2.93 -7.18
C THR A 34 29.21 -1.84 -6.10
N PRO A 35 29.41 -0.55 -6.41
CA PRO A 35 29.46 0.50 -5.39
C PRO A 35 28.20 0.58 -4.51
N CYS A 36 27.02 0.49 -5.13
CA CYS A 36 25.76 0.52 -4.40
C CYS A 36 25.52 -0.77 -3.61
N ALA A 37 25.96 -1.92 -4.13
CA ALA A 37 25.92 -3.19 -3.39
C ALA A 37 26.80 -3.14 -2.12
N VAL A 38 27.99 -2.56 -2.20
CA VAL A 38 28.89 -2.40 -1.04
C VAL A 38 28.26 -1.48 0.01
N GLU A 39 27.61 -0.39 -0.40
CA GLU A 39 26.90 0.53 0.49
C GLU A 39 25.67 -0.11 1.13
N PHE A 40 24.92 -0.92 0.37
CA PHE A 40 23.81 -1.71 0.93
C PHE A 40 24.30 -2.68 2.01
N GLU A 41 25.40 -3.39 1.77
CA GLU A 41 25.99 -4.32 2.74
C GLU A 41 26.54 -3.60 3.98
N SER A 42 27.03 -2.36 3.86
CA SER A 42 27.46 -1.57 5.02
C SER A 42 26.26 -1.21 5.91
N LEU A 43 25.15 -0.74 5.31
CA LEU A 43 23.90 -0.46 6.03
C LEU A 43 23.33 -1.72 6.70
N ARG A 44 23.36 -2.86 6.00
CA ARG A 44 22.93 -4.15 6.54
C ARG A 44 23.74 -4.56 7.78
N ARG A 45 25.06 -4.38 7.76
CA ARG A 45 25.93 -4.65 8.92
C ARG A 45 25.57 -3.76 10.12
N VAL A 46 25.32 -2.47 9.90
CA VAL A 46 24.88 -1.55 10.97
C VAL A 46 23.57 -2.05 11.59
N LYS A 47 22.56 -2.39 10.77
CA LYS A 47 21.29 -2.95 11.25
C LYS A 47 21.49 -4.24 12.06
N GLN A 48 22.38 -5.13 11.61
CA GLN A 48 22.71 -6.37 12.32
C GLN A 48 23.36 -6.11 13.68
N MET A 49 24.26 -5.13 13.78
CA MET A 49 24.89 -4.76 15.06
C MET A 49 23.84 -4.20 16.04
N LEU A 50 22.95 -3.34 15.56
CA LEU A 50 21.86 -2.80 16.38
C LEU A 50 20.89 -3.88 16.87
N SER A 51 20.61 -4.90 16.05
CA SER A 51 19.74 -6.02 16.44
C SER A 51 20.29 -6.92 17.54
N GLN A 52 21.58 -6.80 17.88
CA GLN A 52 22.21 -7.57 18.96
C GLN A 52 22.07 -6.88 20.33
N THR A 53 21.46 -5.69 20.37
CA THR A 53 21.19 -4.97 21.61
C THR A 53 20.24 -5.78 22.49
N PRO A 54 20.42 -5.82 23.83
CA PRO A 54 19.52 -6.54 24.72
C PRO A 54 18.06 -6.15 24.50
N VAL A 55 17.20 -7.14 24.35
CA VAL A 55 15.75 -6.94 24.31
C VAL A 55 15.30 -6.62 25.73
N VAL A 56 14.59 -5.51 25.90
CA VAL A 56 13.95 -5.16 27.17
C VAL A 56 12.69 -6.00 27.30
N GLU A 57 12.62 -6.82 28.34
CA GLU A 57 11.42 -7.61 28.60
C GLU A 57 10.25 -6.66 28.95
N PRO A 58 9.11 -6.75 28.26
CA PRO A 58 7.95 -5.94 28.58
C PRO A 58 7.37 -6.32 29.94
N ASP A 59 6.64 -5.39 30.55
CA ASP A 59 5.83 -5.69 31.74
C ASP A 59 4.87 -6.85 31.45
N ALA A 60 4.71 -7.77 32.41
CA ALA A 60 3.86 -8.95 32.26
C ALA A 60 2.40 -8.60 31.86
N ASP A 61 1.93 -7.40 32.22
CA ASP A 61 0.60 -6.91 31.93
C ASP A 61 0.47 -6.20 30.57
N LEU A 62 1.59 -5.88 29.92
CA LEU A 62 1.61 -5.17 28.63
C LEU A 62 0.81 -5.94 27.57
N LEU A 63 0.98 -7.27 27.51
CA LEU A 63 0.28 -8.10 26.52
C LEU A 63 -1.23 -8.01 26.70
N ARG A 64 -1.73 -8.16 27.93
CA ARG A 64 -3.16 -8.07 28.25
C ARG A 64 -3.72 -6.70 27.89
N ARG A 65 -3.05 -5.62 28.31
CA ARG A 65 -3.47 -4.24 28.02
C ARG A 65 -3.50 -3.94 26.52
N THR A 66 -2.54 -4.47 25.75
CA THR A 66 -2.49 -4.30 24.30
C THR A 66 -3.63 -5.05 23.62
N GLN A 67 -3.89 -6.28 24.03
CA GLN A 67 -5.02 -7.06 23.53
C GLN A 67 -6.35 -6.35 23.82
N GLU A 68 -6.57 -5.91 25.06
CA GLU A 68 -7.77 -5.16 25.42
C GLU A 68 -7.93 -3.91 24.56
N ALA A 69 -6.88 -3.10 24.37
CA ALA A 69 -6.95 -1.90 23.55
C ALA A 69 -7.30 -2.21 22.08
N VAL A 70 -6.73 -3.26 21.49
CA VAL A 70 -7.01 -3.64 20.09
C VAL A 70 -8.43 -4.19 19.95
N PHE A 71 -8.83 -5.13 20.81
CA PHE A 71 -10.12 -5.83 20.67
C PHE A 71 -11.32 -5.02 21.17
N THR A 72 -11.11 -4.05 22.06
CA THR A 72 -12.19 -3.17 22.56
C THR A 72 -12.27 -1.83 21.84
N SER A 73 -11.32 -1.54 20.94
CA SER A 73 -11.37 -0.33 20.11
C SER A 73 -12.64 -0.37 19.25
N LYS A 74 -13.62 0.49 19.60
CA LYS A 74 -14.80 0.68 18.74
C LYS A 74 -14.32 1.40 17.47
N PRO A 75 -14.74 0.95 16.27
CA PRO A 75 -14.39 1.66 15.06
C PRO A 75 -14.86 3.11 15.20
N ALA A 76 -13.99 4.05 14.85
CA ALA A 76 -14.32 5.47 14.81
C ALA A 76 -15.60 5.61 13.98
N LYS A 77 -16.70 6.01 14.63
CA LYS A 77 -17.97 6.18 13.93
C LYS A 77 -17.73 7.26 12.89
N LEU A 78 -17.87 6.92 11.61
CA LEU A 78 -17.96 7.93 10.56
C LEU A 78 -19.15 8.80 10.93
N THR A 79 -18.87 10.01 11.39
CA THR A 79 -19.90 11.00 11.69
C THR A 79 -20.50 11.37 10.34
N LYS A 80 -21.75 10.95 10.10
CA LYS A 80 -22.48 11.40 8.92
C LYS A 80 -22.65 12.90 9.07
N SER A 81 -21.90 13.67 8.30
CA SER A 81 -22.07 15.12 8.28
C SER A 81 -23.43 15.43 7.64
N PRO A 82 -24.23 16.35 8.20
CA PRO A 82 -25.52 16.72 7.62
C PRO A 82 -25.38 17.37 6.24
N ALA A 83 -24.17 17.83 5.89
CA ALA A 83 -23.83 18.36 4.58
C ALA A 83 -23.78 17.30 3.46
N ALA A 84 -23.64 16.01 3.78
CA ALA A 84 -23.61 14.94 2.78
C ALA A 84 -24.92 14.83 1.97
N GLY A 85 -26.06 15.15 2.60
CA GLY A 85 -27.37 15.21 1.91
C GLY A 85 -27.48 16.38 0.93
N LEU A 86 -26.91 17.54 1.28
CA LEU A 86 -26.91 18.73 0.42
C LEU A 86 -25.97 18.58 -0.79
N VAL A 87 -24.80 17.94 -0.61
CA VAL A 87 -23.87 17.66 -1.72
C VAL A 87 -24.46 16.61 -2.69
N ALA A 88 -25.17 15.60 -2.19
CA ALA A 88 -25.86 14.62 -3.04
C ALA A 88 -26.94 15.28 -3.93
N MET A 89 -27.71 16.24 -3.39
CA MET A 89 -28.75 16.93 -4.15
C MET A 89 -28.19 17.92 -5.19
N ALA A 90 -27.07 18.58 -4.89
CA ALA A 90 -26.38 19.47 -5.84
C ALA A 90 -25.74 18.71 -7.02
N SER A 91 -25.27 17.47 -6.79
CA SER A 91 -24.66 16.64 -7.85
C SER A 91 -25.65 16.19 -8.93
N ALA A 92 -26.93 16.01 -8.58
CA ALA A 92 -27.97 15.59 -9.53
C ALA A 92 -28.32 16.69 -10.55
N LEU A 93 -28.37 17.96 -10.11
CA LEU A 93 -28.63 19.09 -10.99
C LEU A 93 -27.43 19.37 -11.91
N ALA A 94 -26.20 19.27 -11.40
CA ALA A 94 -24.99 19.44 -12.21
C ALA A 94 -24.86 18.35 -13.30
N ALA A 95 -25.18 17.09 -12.99
CA ALA A 95 -25.19 16.00 -13.97
C ALA A 95 -26.25 16.18 -15.07
N ALA A 96 -27.43 16.69 -14.72
CA ALA A 96 -28.48 16.99 -15.70
C ALA A 96 -28.07 18.13 -16.64
N VAL A 97 -27.43 19.19 -16.13
CA VAL A 97 -26.92 20.29 -16.96
C VAL A 97 -25.78 19.84 -17.86
N LEU A 98 -24.86 18.98 -17.37
CA LEU A 98 -23.80 18.39 -18.20
C LEU A 98 -24.34 17.47 -19.32
N ALA A 99 -25.39 16.69 -19.04
CA ALA A 99 -26.00 15.81 -20.03
C ALA A 99 -26.69 16.59 -21.16
N VAL A 100 -27.36 17.70 -20.82
CA VAL A 100 -28.03 18.56 -21.80
C VAL A 100 -27.03 19.32 -22.68
N THR A 101 -25.89 19.75 -22.13
CA THR A 101 -24.84 20.41 -22.93
C THR A 101 -24.04 19.43 -23.80
N ALA A 102 -23.81 18.20 -23.32
CA ALA A 102 -23.17 17.13 -24.11
C ALA A 102 -24.07 16.63 -25.26
N ALA A 103 -25.40 16.59 -25.07
CA ALA A 103 -26.34 16.20 -26.12
C ALA A 103 -26.41 17.20 -27.28
N GLN A 104 -26.16 18.48 -27.01
CA GLN A 104 -26.14 19.55 -28.02
C GLN A 104 -24.79 19.71 -28.73
N ASN A 105 -23.74 19.08 -28.20
CA ASN A 105 -22.39 19.17 -28.72
C ASN A 105 -21.82 17.76 -28.95
N THR A 106 -22.42 17.02 -29.89
CA THR A 106 -21.92 15.70 -30.32
C THR A 106 -20.89 15.87 -31.44
N PRO A 107 -19.57 15.90 -31.16
CA PRO A 107 -18.59 15.60 -32.18
C PRO A 107 -18.72 14.13 -32.60
N HIS A 108 -18.52 13.89 -33.89
CA HIS A 108 -18.52 12.58 -34.52
C HIS A 108 -17.77 11.51 -33.70
N SER A 109 -18.39 10.34 -33.63
CA SER A 109 -17.87 9.10 -33.06
C SER A 109 -16.41 8.83 -33.44
N PRO A 110 -15.52 8.62 -32.45
CA PRO A 110 -14.40 7.74 -32.61
C PRO A 110 -14.69 6.40 -31.93
N ALA A 111 -14.59 5.35 -32.73
CA ALA A 111 -14.21 3.97 -32.45
C ALA A 111 -14.42 3.41 -31.03
N ALA A 112 -15.09 2.24 -31.01
CA ALA A 112 -15.21 1.34 -29.87
C ALA A 112 -13.89 1.19 -29.09
N VAL A 113 -13.96 1.48 -27.78
CA VAL A 113 -12.88 1.19 -26.83
C VAL A 113 -12.78 -0.34 -26.70
N PRO A 114 -11.63 -0.97 -27.00
CA PRO A 114 -11.49 -2.39 -26.77
C PRO A 114 -11.57 -2.65 -25.27
N ALA A 115 -12.31 -3.70 -24.90
CA ALA A 115 -12.51 -4.12 -23.53
C ALA A 115 -11.18 -4.14 -22.76
N LEU A 116 -11.15 -3.45 -21.61
CA LEU A 116 -10.03 -3.52 -20.69
C LEU A 116 -9.78 -4.99 -20.36
N ARG A 117 -8.63 -5.48 -20.79
CA ARG A 117 -8.11 -6.79 -20.40
C ARG A 117 -8.07 -6.81 -18.88
N GLN A 118 -8.89 -7.65 -18.27
CA GLN A 118 -8.79 -7.92 -16.84
C GLN A 118 -7.37 -8.41 -16.60
N VAL A 119 -6.57 -7.59 -15.93
CA VAL A 119 -5.26 -8.02 -15.45
C VAL A 119 -5.56 -8.96 -14.31
N GLU A 120 -5.52 -10.26 -14.60
CA GLU A 120 -5.50 -11.29 -13.58
C GLU A 120 -4.20 -11.08 -12.80
N ALA A 121 -4.32 -10.39 -11.67
CA ALA A 121 -3.23 -10.21 -10.74
C ALA A 121 -2.91 -11.59 -10.17
N LYS A 122 -2.06 -12.33 -10.88
CA LYS A 122 -1.45 -13.55 -10.38
C LYS A 122 -0.64 -13.13 -9.16
N VAL A 123 -1.22 -13.33 -7.98
CA VAL A 123 -0.62 -12.96 -6.70
C VAL A 123 0.75 -13.63 -6.65
N SER A 124 1.81 -12.82 -6.77
CA SER A 124 3.16 -13.33 -6.61
C SER A 124 3.30 -13.85 -5.18
N PRO A 125 3.79 -15.08 -4.96
CA PRO A 125 3.95 -15.66 -3.63
C PRO A 125 4.87 -14.83 -2.71
N MET A 126 5.61 -13.88 -3.28
CA MET A 126 6.43 -12.93 -2.52
C MET A 126 5.61 -11.93 -1.68
N VAL A 127 4.37 -11.60 -2.05
CA VAL A 127 3.47 -10.74 -1.25
C VAL A 127 3.00 -11.47 0.03
N VAL A 128 3.00 -12.81 0.01
CA VAL A 128 2.65 -13.63 1.18
C VAL A 128 3.76 -13.60 2.24
N SER A 129 5.00 -13.22 1.90
CA SER A 129 6.11 -13.16 2.87
C SER A 129 6.07 -11.92 3.80
N GLY A 130 5.04 -11.06 3.69
CA GLY A 130 4.77 -9.98 4.62
C GLY A 130 3.89 -10.38 5.81
N SER A 131 3.42 -11.63 5.88
CA SER A 131 2.72 -12.14 7.05
C SER A 131 3.71 -12.33 8.21
N ASP A 132 3.44 -11.59 9.28
CA ASP A 132 3.96 -11.73 10.65
C ASP A 132 4.63 -13.09 10.94
N PRO A 133 5.96 -13.15 11.23
CA PRO A 133 6.64 -14.39 11.57
C PRO A 133 6.27 -14.94 12.95
N LEU A 134 5.45 -14.24 13.74
CA LEU A 134 5.01 -14.64 15.08
C LEU A 134 3.49 -14.90 15.18
N GLY A 135 2.72 -14.63 14.13
CA GLY A 135 1.27 -14.73 14.14
C GLY A 135 0.78 -15.71 13.09
N GLY A 136 0.27 -16.87 13.50
CA GLY A 136 -0.39 -17.86 12.64
C GLY A 136 -1.74 -17.40 12.05
N TYR A 137 -1.88 -16.13 11.69
CA TYR A 137 -3.08 -15.59 11.09
C TYR A 137 -3.03 -15.71 9.56
N ALA A 138 -4.11 -16.24 9.00
CA ALA A 138 -4.37 -16.22 7.57
C ALA A 138 -4.33 -14.76 7.04
N PRO A 139 -3.87 -14.54 5.80
CA PRO A 139 -3.75 -13.20 5.23
C PRO A 139 -5.08 -12.46 5.33
N VAL A 140 -5.05 -11.22 5.84
CA VAL A 140 -6.21 -10.33 5.85
C VAL A 140 -6.53 -9.98 4.40
N ILE A 141 -7.51 -10.68 3.83
CA ILE A 141 -8.08 -10.33 2.53
C ILE A 141 -8.87 -9.03 2.73
N PRO A 142 -8.52 -7.92 2.05
CA PRO A 142 -9.31 -6.69 2.14
C PRO A 142 -10.75 -6.98 1.68
N ALA A 143 -11.72 -6.46 2.44
CA ALA A 143 -13.15 -6.76 2.32
C ALA A 143 -13.83 -6.25 1.02
N SER A 144 -13.07 -5.98 -0.05
CA SER A 144 -13.60 -5.55 -1.34
C SER A 144 -13.97 -6.70 -2.28
N VAL A 145 -13.77 -7.97 -1.89
CA VAL A 145 -14.24 -9.11 -2.68
C VAL A 145 -15.71 -9.37 -2.35
N ARG A 146 -16.60 -8.78 -3.17
CA ARG A 146 -18.00 -9.19 -3.27
C ARG A 146 -18.02 -10.60 -3.87
N ARG A 147 -18.43 -11.59 -3.10
CA ARG A 147 -18.78 -12.92 -3.62
C ARG A 147 -20.15 -12.80 -4.31
N ASP A 148 -20.19 -13.13 -5.59
CA ASP A 148 -21.40 -13.64 -6.23
C ASP A 148 -21.60 -15.12 -5.85
#